data_AF-A0A953GC43-F1
#
_entry.id   AF-A0A953GC43-F1
#
_cell.length_a   1.000
_cell.length_b   1.000
_cell.length_c   1.000
_cell.angle_alpha   90.00
_cell.angle_beta   90.00
_cell.angle_gamma   90.00
#
_symmetry.space_group_name_H-M   'P 1'
#
loop_
_entity.id
_entity.type
_entity.pdbx_description
1 polymer ?
#
loop_
_entity_poly.entity_id
_entity_poly.type
_entity_poly.pdbx_seq_one_letter_code
_entity_poly.pdbx_strand_id
1 'polypeptide(L)'
;MNVRLFLSVLLMSLGIQLTAQHYFRQSLDSLHMLIGDQQVLTQQSSGKPLEPELFNLLKKLEWLEVIDAGQWNFTPAQVYERKIKFSVFDSGYFRIPSLEVRIDSQKIATNPLDLRVDLAVDSTAELLPIKDIVLTREPGYRWIFFAVAGIIGLLVLVLLYFLMRADRVRPGKIVYTNPPKPHEVALQRLEELEQQKLWQNGQVKEYYDALLNVLRTFLLEGFRLSAHESTTRELSNKMETTGIPWHKKDELFTWMNYSDLIRFANRESKATDHVDAMLAARSFVLSNKDNSLDFLNEHKLDYRHVLDREAAEQFEFPDMKVPDELLQLLTDGPYTQLTLFAGLSSAKSFQLPEQWCRLHIKNQGQIMGWHANLMQSYKGWKGILLLLLLLPLIAAFIPFLLIISLIKKENIFSRGVFVLSKSDKLIVDETKLGQ
;
A
#
# COMPACT_ATOMS: atom_id res chain seq x y z
N MET A 1 17.80 -16.39 -30.76
CA MET A 1 18.83 -17.10 -29.98
C MET A 1 18.90 -16.43 -28.61
N ASN A 2 18.45 -17.12 -27.56
CA ASN A 2 18.00 -16.49 -26.31
C ASN A 2 19.17 -15.99 -25.46
N VAL A 3 19.19 -14.68 -25.19
CA VAL A 3 20.16 -14.00 -24.29
C VAL A 3 20.21 -14.67 -22.90
N ARG A 4 19.11 -15.28 -22.45
CA ARG A 4 19.03 -16.05 -21.20
C ARG A 4 19.90 -17.31 -21.18
N LEU A 5 20.09 -17.97 -22.34
CA LEU A 5 20.89 -19.19 -22.46
C LEU A 5 22.40 -18.88 -22.48
N PHE A 6 22.78 -17.70 -22.99
CA PHE A 6 24.16 -17.22 -22.96
C PHE A 6 24.58 -16.80 -21.55
N LEU A 7 23.68 -16.16 -20.79
CA LEU A 7 23.94 -15.74 -19.41
C LEU A 7 24.09 -16.92 -18.43
N SER A 8 23.33 -18.01 -18.63
CA SER A 8 23.44 -19.21 -17.80
C SER A 8 24.74 -19.99 -18.03
N VAL A 9 25.25 -19.99 -19.27
CA VAL A 9 26.54 -20.63 -19.60
C VAL A 9 27.73 -19.81 -19.09
N LEU A 10 27.61 -18.47 -19.11
CA LEU A 10 28.61 -17.56 -18.54
C LEU A 10 28.70 -17.65 -17.00
N LEU A 11 27.59 -17.95 -16.32
CA LEU A 11 27.55 -18.13 -14.86
C LEU A 11 28.10 -19.49 -14.39
N MET A 12 28.09 -20.52 -15.25
CA MET A 12 28.67 -21.83 -14.92
C MET A 12 30.19 -21.91 -15.11
N SER A 13 30.81 -21.01 -15.89
CA SER A 13 32.27 -20.99 -16.07
C SER A 13 33.02 -20.19 -15.00
N LEU A 14 32.31 -19.53 -14.07
CA LEU A 14 32.88 -18.79 -12.95
C LEU A 14 32.90 -19.61 -11.64
N GLY A 15 33.02 -20.93 -11.75
CA GLY A 15 33.37 -21.80 -10.62
C GLY A 15 34.86 -21.73 -10.34
N ILE A 16 35.33 -20.64 -9.73
CA ILE A 16 36.70 -20.57 -9.21
C ILE A 16 36.81 -21.65 -8.14
N GLN A 17 37.65 -22.66 -8.39
CA GLN A 17 38.10 -23.56 -7.35
C GLN A 17 38.87 -22.73 -6.32
N LEU A 18 38.23 -22.46 -5.19
CA LEU A 18 38.89 -21.95 -3.99
C LEU A 18 39.84 -23.04 -3.51
N THR A 19 41.11 -22.97 -3.93
CA THR A 19 42.16 -23.68 -3.23
C THR A 19 42.30 -23.00 -1.87
N ALA A 20 42.02 -23.75 -0.79
CA ALA A 20 42.23 -23.26 0.56
C ALA A 20 43.72 -22.90 0.71
N GLN A 21 44.02 -21.63 0.94
CA GLN A 21 45.40 -21.19 1.13
C GLN A 21 45.91 -21.81 2.43
N HIS A 22 46.93 -22.66 2.33
CA HIS A 22 47.60 -23.22 3.50
C HIS A 22 48.27 -22.10 4.29
N TYR A 23 48.03 -22.06 5.60
CA TYR A 23 48.65 -21.10 6.51
C TYR A 23 49.08 -21.79 7.80
N PHE A 24 50.11 -21.21 8.41
CA PHE A 24 50.59 -21.58 9.73
C PHE A 24 50.88 -20.30 10.50
N ARG A 25 50.22 -20.09 11.64
CA ARG A 25 50.31 -18.86 12.44
C ARG A 25 50.53 -19.17 13.90
N GLN A 26 51.14 -18.23 14.61
CA GLN A 26 51.34 -18.31 16.04
C GLN A 26 50.93 -17.01 16.75
N SER A 27 50.34 -17.13 17.94
CA SER A 27 49.90 -16.01 18.75
C SER A 27 50.10 -16.29 20.24
N LEU A 28 50.28 -15.23 21.03
CA LEU A 28 50.28 -15.28 22.49
C LEU A 28 49.03 -14.56 23.00
N ASP A 29 48.50 -15.02 24.13
CA ASP A 29 47.40 -14.31 24.78
C ASP A 29 47.83 -12.91 25.29
N SER A 30 49.11 -12.76 25.67
CA SER A 30 49.75 -11.48 26.02
C SER A 30 51.18 -11.44 25.49
N LEU A 31 51.64 -10.25 25.07
CA LEU A 31 53.04 -10.00 24.70
C LEU A 31 53.89 -9.52 25.91
N HIS A 32 53.30 -9.58 27.10
CA HIS A 32 53.90 -9.19 28.37
C HIS A 32 53.56 -10.24 29.43
N MET A 33 54.56 -10.67 30.22
CA MET A 33 54.40 -11.58 31.36
C MET A 33 55.42 -11.26 32.45
N LEU A 34 55.20 -11.74 33.68
CA LEU A 34 56.20 -11.68 34.74
C LEU A 34 57.09 -12.94 34.73
N ILE A 35 58.28 -12.83 35.31
CA ILE A 35 59.15 -14.00 35.54
C ILE A 35 58.37 -15.08 36.30
N GLY A 36 58.38 -16.30 35.77
CA GLY A 36 57.73 -17.46 36.39
C GLY A 36 56.24 -17.59 36.11
N ASP A 37 55.60 -16.61 35.45
CA ASP A 37 54.21 -16.74 34.99
C ASP A 37 54.08 -17.83 33.92
N GLN A 38 52.90 -18.42 33.81
CA GLN A 38 52.59 -19.37 32.73
C GLN A 38 51.88 -18.66 31.59
N GLN A 39 52.46 -18.73 30.40
CA GLN A 39 51.91 -18.16 29.17
C GLN A 39 51.56 -19.25 28.16
N VAL A 40 50.54 -19.00 27.33
CA VAL A 40 50.11 -19.92 26.27
C VAL A 40 50.51 -19.40 24.90
N LEU A 41 51.29 -20.20 24.17
CA LEU A 41 51.53 -20.05 22.73
C LEU A 41 50.53 -20.89 21.95
N THR A 42 49.67 -20.22 21.19
CA THR A 42 48.67 -20.86 20.34
C THR A 42 49.20 -20.94 18.90
N GLN A 43 49.21 -22.14 18.35
CA GLN A 43 49.62 -22.43 16.97
C GLN A 43 48.42 -22.93 16.17
N GLN A 44 48.23 -22.39 14.97
CA GLN A 44 47.10 -22.73 14.10
C GLN A 44 47.57 -23.07 12.69
N SER A 45 47.08 -24.19 12.14
CA SER A 45 47.39 -24.64 10.79
C SER A 45 46.16 -25.08 10.00
N SER A 46 46.09 -24.69 8.72
CA SER A 46 45.07 -25.17 7.79
C SER A 46 45.54 -26.43 7.04
N GLY A 47 44.74 -27.50 7.15
CA GLY A 47 44.92 -28.73 6.37
C GLY A 47 45.28 -29.96 7.22
N LYS A 48 46.35 -29.92 8.01
CA LYS A 48 46.81 -31.07 8.82
C LYS A 48 47.60 -30.66 10.07
N PRO A 49 47.64 -31.49 11.13
CA PRO A 49 48.55 -31.28 12.25
C PRO A 49 50.01 -31.33 11.77
N LEU A 50 50.83 -30.39 12.23
CA LEU A 50 52.24 -30.26 11.83
C LEU A 50 53.18 -30.99 12.81
N GLU A 51 54.27 -31.53 12.26
CA GLU A 51 55.17 -32.50 12.91
C GLU A 51 55.89 -32.01 14.19
N PRO A 52 56.38 -32.94 15.04
CA PRO A 52 57.05 -32.64 16.30
C PRO A 52 58.39 -31.90 16.18
N GLU A 53 59.03 -31.87 15.01
CA GLU A 53 60.34 -31.23 14.85
C GLU A 53 60.32 -29.72 15.13
N LEU A 54 59.19 -29.06 14.87
CA LEU A 54 58.98 -27.64 15.19
C LEU A 54 58.95 -27.39 16.70
N PHE A 55 58.47 -28.37 17.46
CA PHE A 55 58.48 -28.32 18.91
C PHE A 55 59.90 -28.43 19.48
N ASN A 56 60.78 -29.17 18.79
CA ASN A 56 62.18 -29.26 19.17
C ASN A 56 62.92 -27.93 18.97
N LEU A 57 62.49 -27.06 18.04
CA LEU A 57 63.06 -25.71 17.90
C LEU A 57 62.70 -24.82 19.09
N LEU A 58 61.46 -24.92 19.60
CA LEU A 58 61.06 -24.19 20.81
C LEU A 58 61.84 -24.68 22.04
N LYS A 59 62.11 -25.99 22.15
CA LYS A 59 62.93 -26.57 23.22
C LYS A 59 64.42 -26.19 23.16
N LYS A 60 64.91 -25.67 22.02
CA LYS A 60 66.29 -25.17 21.89
C LYS A 60 66.46 -23.75 22.42
N LEU A 61 65.36 -23.05 22.71
CA LEU A 61 65.41 -21.72 23.29
C LEU A 61 65.72 -21.86 24.79
N GLU A 62 66.97 -21.59 25.19
CA GLU A 62 67.42 -21.76 26.58
C GLU A 62 66.62 -20.93 27.59
N TRP A 63 66.04 -19.82 27.16
CA TRP A 63 65.22 -18.93 27.97
C TRP A 63 63.75 -19.36 28.10
N LEU A 64 63.28 -20.32 27.29
CA LEU A 64 61.88 -20.75 27.25
C LEU A 64 61.73 -22.17 27.79
N GLU A 65 61.10 -22.30 28.96
CA GLU A 65 60.79 -23.60 29.54
C GLU A 65 59.38 -24.04 29.16
N VAL A 66 59.27 -25.13 28.39
CA VAL A 66 57.96 -25.70 28.05
C VAL A 66 57.44 -26.55 29.20
N ILE A 67 56.30 -26.16 29.75
CA ILE A 67 55.59 -26.85 30.83
C ILE A 67 54.65 -27.93 30.24
N ASP A 68 53.91 -27.57 29.20
CA ASP A 68 53.00 -28.50 28.51
C ASP A 68 53.07 -28.27 27.00
N ALA A 69 53.38 -29.34 26.27
CA ALA A 69 53.50 -29.31 24.82
C ALA A 69 52.14 -29.18 24.11
N GLY A 70 51.04 -29.56 24.78
CA GLY A 70 49.71 -29.65 24.19
C GLY A 70 49.60 -30.63 23.01
N GLN A 71 48.36 -30.89 22.58
CA GLN A 71 48.05 -31.72 21.41
C GLN A 71 47.33 -30.88 20.34
N TRP A 72 47.41 -31.33 19.09
CA TRP A 72 46.65 -30.74 17.99
C TRP A 72 45.18 -31.16 18.08
N ASN A 73 44.29 -30.18 18.15
CA ASN A 73 42.84 -30.36 18.16
C ASN A 73 42.22 -29.73 16.92
N PHE A 74 41.25 -30.42 16.31
CA PHE A 74 40.50 -29.88 15.20
C PHE A 74 39.35 -29.02 15.71
N THR A 75 39.33 -27.74 15.32
CA THR A 75 38.34 -26.76 15.79
C THR A 75 37.11 -26.71 14.87
N PRO A 76 35.94 -26.26 15.37
CA PRO A 76 34.73 -26.05 14.54
C PRO A 76 34.94 -25.09 13.36
N ALA A 77 35.96 -24.24 13.43
CA ALA A 77 36.37 -23.32 12.36
C ALA A 77 37.15 -24.02 11.21
N GLN A 78 37.23 -25.36 11.23
CA GLN A 78 37.97 -26.19 10.27
C GLN A 78 39.49 -25.96 10.25
N VAL A 79 40.07 -25.66 11.41
CA VAL A 79 41.51 -25.40 11.59
C VAL A 79 42.05 -26.30 12.69
N TYR A 80 43.28 -26.80 12.53
CA TYR A 80 43.99 -27.47 13.60
C TYR A 80 44.63 -26.44 14.51
N GLU A 81 44.37 -26.54 15.81
CA GLU A 81 44.92 -25.66 16.84
C GLU A 81 45.69 -26.47 17.89
N ARG A 82 46.83 -25.96 18.33
CA ARG A 82 47.62 -26.53 19.43
C ARG A 82 48.03 -25.41 20.38
N LYS A 83 47.90 -25.67 21.68
CA LYS A 83 48.25 -24.71 22.75
C LYS A 83 49.42 -25.25 23.55
N ILE A 84 50.54 -24.53 23.53
CA ILE A 84 51.78 -24.86 24.26
C ILE A 84 51.87 -23.95 25.46
N LYS A 85 51.97 -24.49 26.67
CA LYS A 85 52.23 -23.72 27.88
C LYS A 85 53.72 -23.65 28.15
N PHE A 86 54.21 -22.45 28.41
CA PHE A 86 55.61 -22.22 28.75
C PHE A 86 55.74 -21.18 29.86
N SER A 87 56.91 -21.13 30.48
CA SER A 87 57.34 -20.10 31.42
C SER A 87 58.72 -19.60 31.04
N VAL A 88 59.07 -18.41 31.50
CA VAL A 88 60.38 -17.78 31.33
C VAL A 88 60.89 -17.37 32.70
N PHE A 89 62.13 -17.74 33.01
CA PHE A 89 62.75 -17.53 34.32
C PHE A 89 63.78 -16.40 34.37
N ASP A 90 63.90 -15.65 33.27
CA ASP A 90 64.80 -14.50 33.16
C ASP A 90 64.03 -13.27 32.65
N SER A 91 64.44 -12.07 33.06
CA SER A 91 63.82 -10.83 32.61
C SER A 91 64.47 -10.32 31.33
N GLY A 92 63.67 -9.77 30.42
CA GLY A 92 64.19 -9.18 29.20
C GLY A 92 63.18 -9.17 28.06
N TYR A 93 63.69 -8.87 26.87
CA TYR A 93 62.93 -8.95 25.63
C TYR A 93 63.36 -10.19 24.87
N PHE A 94 62.47 -11.15 24.76
CA PHE A 94 62.71 -12.42 24.08
C PHE A 94 61.90 -12.49 22.80
N ARG A 95 62.48 -13.08 21.75
CA ARG A 95 61.82 -13.26 20.47
C ARG A 95 61.59 -14.74 20.21
N ILE A 96 60.34 -15.14 20.07
CA ILE A 96 59.98 -16.44 19.50
C ILE A 96 60.18 -16.34 17.99
N PRO A 97 61.10 -17.12 17.40
CA PRO A 97 61.41 -17.01 15.98
C PRO A 97 60.23 -17.48 15.11
N SER A 98 60.29 -17.10 13.84
CA SER A 98 59.43 -17.69 12.82
C SER A 98 59.78 -19.17 12.64
N LEU A 99 58.75 -20.02 12.59
CA LEU A 99 58.86 -21.45 12.38
C LEU A 99 58.47 -21.78 10.95
N GLU A 100 59.42 -22.30 10.18
CA GLU A 100 59.22 -22.65 8.77
C GLU A 100 58.85 -24.13 8.59
N VAL A 101 57.83 -24.39 7.77
CA VAL A 101 57.31 -25.73 7.49
C VAL A 101 57.01 -25.89 6.01
N ARG A 102 57.13 -27.10 5.48
CA ARG A 102 56.67 -27.44 4.13
C ARG A 102 55.34 -28.18 4.21
N ILE A 103 54.28 -27.60 3.68
CA ILE A 103 52.96 -28.23 3.50
C ILE A 103 52.77 -28.43 2.00
N ASP A 104 52.63 -29.68 1.56
CA ASP A 104 52.29 -30.07 0.18
C ASP A 104 53.15 -29.35 -0.88
N SER A 105 54.46 -29.33 -0.63
CA SER A 105 55.52 -28.69 -1.43
C SER A 105 55.63 -27.16 -1.34
N GLN A 106 54.75 -26.49 -0.60
CA GLN A 106 54.83 -25.05 -0.33
C GLN A 106 55.54 -24.78 1.00
N LYS A 107 56.52 -23.87 1.02
CA LYS A 107 57.12 -23.36 2.25
C LYS A 107 56.21 -22.31 2.88
N ILE A 108 55.87 -22.50 4.15
CA ILE A 108 55.00 -21.61 4.93
C ILE A 108 55.70 -21.35 6.26
N ALA A 109 55.74 -20.09 6.69
CA ALA A 109 56.41 -19.66 7.89
C ALA A 109 55.43 -18.96 8.84
N THR A 110 55.61 -19.13 10.15
CA THR A 110 54.83 -18.37 11.14
C THR A 110 55.33 -16.93 11.26
N ASN A 111 54.51 -16.05 11.84
CA ASN A 111 54.94 -14.72 12.26
C ASN A 111 55.84 -14.80 13.51
N PRO A 112 56.97 -14.07 13.59
CA PRO A 112 57.73 -13.97 14.84
C PRO A 112 56.91 -13.24 15.92
N LEU A 113 57.23 -13.50 17.19
CA LEU A 113 56.56 -12.87 18.34
C LEU A 113 57.60 -12.31 19.32
N ASP A 114 57.41 -11.06 19.72
CA ASP A 114 58.25 -10.37 20.70
C ASP A 114 57.55 -10.37 22.06
N LEU A 115 58.20 -10.98 23.05
CA LEU A 115 57.70 -11.16 24.41
C LEU A 115 58.57 -10.36 25.38
N ARG A 116 57.93 -9.49 26.17
CA ARG A 116 58.58 -8.79 27.27
C ARG A 116 58.31 -9.52 28.58
N VAL A 117 59.39 -9.89 29.28
CA VAL A 117 59.33 -10.53 30.60
C VAL A 117 59.91 -9.58 31.65
N ASP A 118 59.06 -9.13 32.57
CA ASP A 118 59.48 -8.23 33.64
C ASP A 118 59.61 -9.00 34.98
N LEU A 119 60.48 -8.52 35.86
CA LEU A 119 60.51 -9.00 37.25
C LEU A 119 59.19 -8.62 37.94
N ALA A 120 58.62 -9.56 38.71
CA ALA A 120 57.57 -9.20 39.65
C ALA A 120 58.14 -8.20 40.65
N VAL A 121 57.72 -6.94 40.55
CA VAL A 121 58.17 -5.88 41.45
C VAL A 121 57.56 -6.17 42.82
N ASP A 122 58.42 -6.61 43.75
CA ASP A 122 58.06 -6.76 45.16
C ASP A 122 57.53 -5.41 45.64
N SER A 123 56.24 -5.37 45.96
CA SER A 123 55.47 -4.13 46.14
C SER A 123 55.75 -3.49 47.50
N THR A 124 56.99 -3.07 47.73
CA THR A 124 57.38 -2.30 48.92
C THR A 124 58.17 -1.02 48.62
N ALA A 125 58.25 -0.57 47.37
CA ALA A 125 58.87 0.71 47.06
C ALA A 125 58.13 1.52 45.98
N GLU A 126 57.89 2.77 46.34
CA GLU A 126 57.59 3.94 45.51
C GLU A 126 56.17 4.07 44.94
N LEU A 127 55.39 4.88 45.66
CA LEU A 127 54.25 5.61 45.10
C LEU A 127 54.70 6.33 43.83
N LEU A 128 54.31 5.80 42.68
CA LEU A 128 54.46 6.50 41.41
C LEU A 128 53.75 7.86 41.50
N PRO A 129 54.32 8.94 40.92
CA PRO A 129 53.64 10.22 40.86
C PRO A 129 52.27 10.04 40.19
N ILE A 130 51.25 10.69 40.74
CA ILE A 130 49.89 10.69 40.19
C ILE A 130 50.01 11.11 38.72
N LYS A 131 49.71 10.20 37.79
CA LYS A 131 49.70 10.51 36.37
C LYS A 131 48.75 11.67 36.13
N ASP A 132 49.19 12.66 35.35
CA ASP A 132 48.32 13.72 34.88
C ASP A 132 47.09 13.14 34.19
N ILE A 133 45.97 13.85 34.33
CA ILE A 133 44.68 13.46 33.75
C ILE A 133 44.88 13.41 32.23
N VAL A 134 44.92 12.20 31.66
CA VAL A 134 44.84 12.02 30.22
C VAL A 134 43.45 12.51 29.83
N LEU A 135 43.38 13.66 29.14
CA LEU A 135 42.15 14.14 28.51
C LEU A 135 41.68 13.06 27.56
N THR A 136 40.74 12.25 28.05
CA THR A 136 40.13 11.19 27.28
C THR A 136 39.36 11.88 26.18
N ARG A 137 39.66 11.56 24.92
CA ARG A 137 38.98 12.11 23.75
C ARG A 137 37.48 12.05 23.99
N GLU A 138 36.83 13.22 24.07
CA GLU A 138 35.40 13.29 24.40
C GLU A 138 34.61 12.31 23.51
N PRO A 139 33.63 11.57 24.07
CA PRO A 139 32.82 10.66 23.29
C PRO A 139 32.20 11.45 22.14
N GLY A 140 32.67 11.17 20.92
CA GLY A 140 32.34 12.00 19.77
C GLY A 140 30.84 12.17 19.62
N TYR A 141 30.40 13.35 19.18
CA TYR A 141 29.01 13.75 18.97
C TYR A 141 28.21 12.88 17.98
N ARG A 142 28.74 11.72 17.56
CA ARG A 142 28.09 10.74 16.68
C ARG A 142 26.76 10.24 17.26
N TRP A 143 26.63 10.13 18.58
CA TRP A 143 25.37 9.76 19.22
C TRP A 143 24.27 10.82 19.02
N ILE A 144 24.64 12.10 18.91
CA ILE A 144 23.70 13.19 18.60
C ILE A 144 23.11 12.99 17.21
N PHE A 145 23.90 12.56 16.22
CA PHE A 145 23.37 12.23 14.90
C PHE A 145 22.34 11.11 14.95
N PHE A 146 22.58 10.05 15.73
CA PHE A 146 21.60 8.97 15.91
C PHE A 146 20.36 9.43 16.69
N ALA A 147 20.51 10.28 17.69
CA ALA A 147 19.40 10.85 18.45
C ALA A 147 18.52 11.76 17.58
N VAL A 148 19.14 12.66 16.80
CA VAL A 148 18.44 13.53 15.84
C VAL A 148 17.76 12.71 14.75
N ALA A 149 18.44 11.70 14.20
CA ALA A 149 17.83 10.78 13.23
C ALA A 149 16.64 10.01 13.83
N GLY A 150 16.74 9.59 15.09
CA GLY A 150 15.65 8.93 15.81
C GLY A 150 14.43 9.84 16.01
N ILE A 151 14.64 11.10 16.38
CA ILE A 151 13.57 12.09 16.52
C ILE A 151 12.90 12.39 15.17
N ILE A 152 13.69 12.56 14.11
CA ILE A 152 13.17 12.74 12.74
C ILE A 152 12.34 11.52 12.32
N GLY A 153 12.84 10.30 12.59
CA GLY A 153 12.11 9.07 12.31
C GLY A 153 10.78 8.96 13.05
N LEU A 154 10.75 9.37 14.33
CA LEU A 154 9.53 9.42 15.14
C LEU A 154 8.53 10.43 14.58
N LEU A 155 8.97 11.65 14.24
CA LEU A 155 8.11 12.68 13.64
C LEU A 155 7.51 12.23 12.31
N VAL A 156 8.31 11.54 11.47
CA VAL A 156 7.81 10.91 10.25
C VAL A 156 6.75 9.87 10.59
N LEU A 157 6.98 8.95 11.52
CA LEU A 157 5.99 7.94 11.95
C LEU A 157 4.68 8.56 12.46
N VAL A 158 4.74 9.64 13.23
CA VAL A 158 3.56 10.36 13.73
C VAL A 158 2.81 11.01 12.57
N LEU A 159 3.49 11.72 11.68
CA LEU A 159 2.88 12.30 10.49
C LEU A 159 2.17 11.24 9.65
N LEU A 160 2.80 10.07 9.49
CA LEU A 160 2.24 8.94 8.77
C LEU A 160 1.00 8.35 9.43
N TYR A 161 1.02 8.20 10.75
CA TYR A 161 -0.15 7.75 11.50
C TYR A 161 -1.35 8.69 11.29
N PHE A 162 -1.12 10.01 11.33
CA PHE A 162 -2.18 11.00 11.07
C PHE A 162 -2.67 10.95 9.62
N LEU A 163 -1.78 10.86 8.64
CA LEU A 163 -2.14 10.72 7.23
C LEU A 163 -2.94 9.43 6.96
N MET A 164 -2.57 8.31 7.59
CA MET A 164 -3.29 7.05 7.46
C MET A 164 -4.66 7.06 8.16
N ARG A 165 -4.79 7.80 9.27
CA ARG A 165 -6.04 7.92 10.03
C ARG A 165 -7.03 8.86 9.36
N ALA A 166 -6.57 9.92 8.70
CA ALA A 166 -7.41 10.85 7.96
C ALA A 166 -8.09 10.19 6.75
N ASP A 167 -7.40 9.25 6.10
CA ASP A 167 -7.83 8.62 4.85
C ASP A 167 -8.51 7.25 5.03
N ARG A 168 -9.38 7.10 6.05
CA ARG A 168 -10.20 5.89 6.30
C ARG A 168 -11.36 5.72 5.28
N VAL A 169 -11.11 5.96 4.00
CA VAL A 169 -12.03 5.53 2.94
C VAL A 169 -11.48 4.23 2.37
N ARG A 170 -12.28 3.17 2.50
CA ARG A 170 -11.95 1.83 2.00
C ARG A 170 -11.77 1.90 0.48
N PRO A 171 -10.91 1.06 -0.11
CA PRO A 171 -10.90 0.84 -1.55
C PRO A 171 -12.24 0.29 -2.00
N GLY A 172 -13.13 1.19 -2.41
CA GLY A 172 -14.29 0.81 -3.18
C GLY A 172 -13.77 0.24 -4.49
N LYS A 173 -14.08 -1.01 -4.77
CA LYS A 173 -14.09 -1.49 -6.15
C LYS A 173 -15.00 -0.50 -6.88
N ILE A 174 -14.48 0.22 -7.87
CA ILE A 174 -15.29 1.08 -8.74
C ILE A 174 -16.22 0.12 -9.48
N VAL A 175 -17.40 -0.08 -8.92
CA VAL A 175 -18.43 -0.95 -9.48
C VAL A 175 -19.36 -0.02 -10.22
N TYR A 176 -19.22 -0.02 -11.55
CA TYR A 176 -20.19 0.56 -12.45
C TYR A 176 -21.42 -0.35 -12.44
N THR A 177 -22.31 -0.16 -11.48
CA THR A 177 -23.66 -0.72 -11.58
C THR A 177 -24.53 0.36 -12.19
N ASN A 178 -24.97 0.15 -13.43
CA ASN A 178 -26.12 0.89 -13.93
C ASN A 178 -27.23 0.80 -12.87
N PRO A 179 -27.92 1.91 -12.55
CA PRO A 179 -29.05 1.85 -11.64
C PRO A 179 -30.03 0.78 -12.14
N PRO A 180 -30.61 -0.03 -11.23
CA PRO A 180 -31.52 -1.10 -11.61
C PRO A 180 -32.67 -0.52 -12.44
N LYS A 181 -33.12 -1.24 -13.46
CA LYS A 181 -34.14 -0.70 -14.37
C LYS A 181 -35.45 -0.55 -13.59
N PRO A 182 -36.24 0.52 -13.82
CA PRO A 182 -37.46 0.76 -13.04
C PRO A 182 -38.47 -0.40 -13.07
N HIS A 183 -38.57 -1.11 -14.20
CA HIS A 183 -39.43 -2.30 -14.28
C HIS A 183 -38.91 -3.48 -13.44
N GLU A 184 -37.58 -3.66 -13.33
CA GLU A 184 -36.97 -4.70 -12.49
C GLU A 184 -37.26 -4.42 -11.02
N VAL A 185 -37.08 -3.15 -10.59
CA VAL A 185 -37.41 -2.69 -9.24
C VAL A 185 -38.89 -2.89 -8.94
N ALA A 186 -39.78 -2.47 -9.84
CA ALA A 186 -41.21 -2.60 -9.65
C ALA A 186 -41.65 -4.08 -9.54
N LEU A 187 -41.15 -4.96 -10.41
CA LEU A 187 -41.46 -6.39 -10.38
C LEU A 187 -40.98 -7.04 -9.08
N GLN A 188 -39.77 -6.69 -8.62
CA GLN A 188 -39.25 -7.15 -7.34
C GLN A 188 -40.16 -6.70 -6.19
N ARG A 189 -40.57 -5.43 -6.15
CA ARG A 189 -41.48 -4.92 -5.11
C ARG A 189 -42.87 -5.57 -5.14
N LEU A 190 -43.39 -5.90 -6.33
CA LEU A 190 -44.64 -6.65 -6.46
C LEU A 190 -44.50 -8.08 -5.93
N GLU A 191 -43.36 -8.73 -6.17
CA GLU A 191 -43.05 -10.05 -5.61
C GLU A 191 -42.92 -10.02 -4.08
N GLU A 192 -42.22 -9.02 -3.53
CA GLU A 192 -42.14 -8.79 -2.08
C GLU A 192 -43.53 -8.56 -1.47
N LEU A 193 -44.39 -7.77 -2.13
CA LEU A 193 -45.76 -7.53 -1.67
C LEU A 193 -46.61 -8.82 -1.66
N GLU A 194 -46.46 -9.67 -2.67
CA GLU A 194 -47.14 -10.97 -2.73
C GLU A 194 -46.70 -11.88 -1.56
N GLN A 195 -45.41 -11.89 -1.24
CA GLN A 195 -44.85 -12.68 -0.13
C GLN A 195 -45.32 -12.21 1.25
N GLN A 196 -45.63 -10.92 1.42
CA GLN A 196 -46.15 -10.37 2.68
C GLN A 196 -47.56 -10.86 3.03
N LYS A 197 -48.32 -11.38 2.06
CA LYS A 197 -49.66 -11.97 2.26
C LYS A 197 -50.64 -11.06 3.04
N LEU A 198 -50.51 -9.74 2.88
CA LEU A 198 -51.25 -8.73 3.66
C LEU A 198 -52.77 -8.95 3.62
N TRP A 199 -53.37 -9.11 2.43
CA TRP A 199 -54.81 -9.31 2.30
C TRP A 199 -55.29 -10.64 2.92
N GLN A 200 -54.43 -11.68 2.99
CA GLN A 200 -54.75 -12.94 3.67
C GLN A 200 -54.78 -12.78 5.19
N ASN A 201 -54.03 -11.81 5.72
CA ASN A 201 -53.98 -11.46 7.14
C ASN A 201 -55.06 -10.43 7.53
N GLY A 202 -56.02 -10.14 6.64
CA GLY A 202 -57.07 -9.13 6.86
C GLY A 202 -56.60 -7.69 6.62
N GLN A 203 -55.35 -7.48 6.22
CA GLN A 203 -54.74 -6.18 5.96
C GLN A 203 -55.00 -5.71 4.51
N VAL A 204 -56.27 -5.70 4.11
CA VAL A 204 -56.68 -5.44 2.71
C VAL A 204 -56.36 -4.01 2.27
N LYS A 205 -56.56 -3.01 3.13
CA LYS A 205 -56.25 -1.61 2.79
C LYS A 205 -54.77 -1.39 2.55
N GLU A 206 -53.94 -1.92 3.45
CA GLU A 206 -52.48 -1.84 3.38
C GLU A 206 -51.94 -2.55 2.13
N TYR A 207 -52.57 -3.67 1.74
CA TYR A 207 -52.26 -4.34 0.48
C TYR A 207 -52.45 -3.44 -0.75
N TYR A 208 -53.61 -2.78 -0.87
CA TYR A 208 -53.89 -1.91 -2.01
C TYR A 208 -53.08 -0.61 -1.98
N ASP A 209 -52.80 -0.07 -0.79
CA ASP A 209 -51.89 1.08 -0.63
C ASP A 209 -50.48 0.74 -1.12
N ALA A 210 -49.95 -0.42 -0.71
CA ALA A 210 -48.64 -0.89 -1.16
C ALA A 210 -48.63 -1.14 -2.67
N LEU A 211 -49.67 -1.79 -3.23
CA LEU A 211 -49.78 -2.06 -4.66
C LEU A 211 -49.77 -0.77 -5.49
N LEU A 212 -50.57 0.22 -5.10
CA LEU A 212 -50.60 1.53 -5.74
C LEU A 212 -49.27 2.26 -5.64
N ASN A 213 -48.59 2.17 -4.49
CA ASN A 213 -47.29 2.80 -4.30
C ASN A 213 -46.22 2.21 -5.23
N VAL A 214 -46.23 0.89 -5.47
CA VAL A 214 -45.31 0.27 -6.44
C VAL A 214 -45.59 0.77 -7.85
N LEU A 215 -46.86 0.83 -8.27
CA LEU A 215 -47.25 1.34 -9.58
C LEU A 215 -46.92 2.82 -9.78
N ARG A 216 -47.19 3.66 -8.77
CA ARG A 216 -46.84 5.09 -8.79
C ARG A 216 -45.33 5.29 -8.86
N THR A 217 -44.56 4.47 -8.15
CA THR A 217 -43.09 4.51 -8.21
C THR A 217 -42.59 4.12 -9.59
N PHE A 218 -43.15 3.08 -10.21
CA PHE A 218 -42.81 2.70 -11.58
C PHE A 218 -43.10 3.83 -12.58
N LEU A 219 -44.25 4.50 -12.47
CA LEU A 219 -44.58 5.64 -13.33
C LEU A 219 -43.65 6.84 -13.10
N LEU A 220 -43.25 7.10 -11.86
CA LEU A 220 -42.31 8.16 -11.51
C LEU A 220 -40.90 7.88 -12.01
N GLU A 221 -40.36 6.71 -11.71
CA GLU A 221 -38.98 6.37 -12.06
C GLU A 221 -38.83 6.02 -13.54
N GLY A 222 -39.83 5.35 -14.11
CA GLY A 222 -39.84 4.89 -15.49
C GLY A 222 -40.23 5.94 -16.52
N PHE A 223 -41.02 6.93 -16.14
CA PHE A 223 -41.59 7.93 -17.07
C PHE A 223 -41.53 9.37 -16.55
N ARG A 224 -40.88 9.61 -15.40
CA ARG A 224 -40.78 10.94 -14.76
C ARG A 224 -42.14 11.59 -14.50
N LEU A 225 -43.19 10.77 -14.34
CA LEU A 225 -44.52 11.22 -13.99
C LEU A 225 -44.66 11.34 -12.47
N SER A 226 -44.91 12.54 -11.96
CA SER A 226 -45.16 12.78 -10.51
C SER A 226 -46.45 12.11 -10.02
N ALA A 227 -46.42 10.78 -9.85
CA ALA A 227 -47.59 9.94 -9.60
C ALA A 227 -47.96 9.81 -8.12
N HIS A 228 -46.99 10.01 -7.21
CA HIS A 228 -47.23 10.00 -5.76
C HIS A 228 -48.08 11.17 -5.28
N GLU A 229 -47.92 12.35 -5.90
CA GLU A 229 -48.64 13.58 -5.55
C GLU A 229 -49.94 13.74 -6.33
N SER A 230 -50.20 12.87 -7.32
CA SER A 230 -51.38 12.97 -8.19
C SER A 230 -52.51 12.07 -7.71
N THR A 231 -53.73 12.59 -7.75
CA THR A 231 -54.92 11.75 -7.66
C THR A 231 -55.00 10.79 -8.86
N THR A 232 -55.73 9.68 -8.73
CA THR A 232 -55.90 8.71 -9.83
C THR A 232 -56.46 9.35 -11.11
N ARG A 233 -57.35 10.35 -10.97
CA ARG A 233 -57.90 11.12 -12.10
C ARG A 233 -56.86 12.02 -12.75
N GLU A 234 -56.11 12.78 -11.96
CA GLU A 234 -55.04 13.65 -12.46
C GLU A 234 -53.94 12.83 -13.14
N LEU A 235 -53.61 11.66 -12.60
CA LEU A 235 -52.63 10.76 -13.18
C LEU A 235 -53.08 10.23 -14.55
N SER A 236 -54.37 9.88 -14.68
CA SER A 236 -54.94 9.47 -15.98
C SER A 236 -54.77 10.56 -17.03
N ASN A 237 -55.13 11.81 -16.68
CA ASN A 237 -54.99 12.96 -17.57
C ASN A 237 -53.52 13.21 -17.93
N LYS A 238 -52.60 13.16 -16.96
CA LYS A 238 -51.16 13.31 -17.19
C LYS A 238 -50.66 12.28 -18.20
N MET A 239 -51.05 11.01 -18.05
CA MET A 239 -50.68 9.95 -18.98
C MET A 239 -51.24 10.15 -20.40
N GLU A 240 -52.37 10.83 -20.58
CA GLU A 240 -52.86 11.17 -21.94
C GLU A 240 -52.00 12.24 -22.59
N THR A 241 -51.54 13.20 -21.81
CA THR A 241 -50.77 14.34 -22.31
C THR A 241 -49.30 14.02 -22.62
N THR A 242 -48.79 12.84 -22.25
CA THR A 242 -47.38 12.48 -22.51
C THR A 242 -47.09 12.09 -23.96
N GLY A 243 -48.12 11.74 -24.75
CA GLY A 243 -47.92 11.22 -26.11
C GLY A 243 -47.30 9.82 -26.18
N ILE A 244 -47.15 9.12 -25.04
CA ILE A 244 -46.59 7.77 -24.96
C ILE A 244 -47.68 6.74 -25.30
N PRO A 245 -47.39 5.72 -26.12
CA PRO A 245 -48.33 4.64 -26.41
C PRO A 245 -48.46 3.68 -25.22
N TRP A 246 -49.37 3.97 -24.29
CA TRP A 246 -49.53 3.15 -23.08
C TRP A 246 -50.24 1.81 -23.34
N HIS A 247 -49.57 0.70 -23.00
CA HIS A 247 -50.19 -0.62 -23.02
C HIS A 247 -50.92 -0.90 -21.71
N LYS A 248 -52.12 -1.51 -21.78
CA LYS A 248 -52.93 -1.91 -20.61
C LYS A 248 -53.30 -0.74 -19.66
N LYS A 249 -53.34 0.49 -20.16
CA LYS A 249 -53.70 1.69 -19.39
C LYS A 249 -55.09 1.60 -18.76
N ASP A 250 -56.09 1.21 -19.55
CA ASP A 250 -57.48 1.17 -19.09
C ASP A 250 -57.68 0.13 -17.97
N GLU A 251 -57.00 -1.02 -18.10
CA GLU A 251 -56.96 -2.08 -17.09
C GLU A 251 -56.30 -1.56 -15.80
N LEU A 252 -55.16 -0.87 -15.90
CA LEU A 252 -54.51 -0.21 -14.76
C LEU A 252 -55.47 0.73 -14.03
N PHE A 253 -56.09 1.68 -14.73
CA PHE A 253 -56.98 2.66 -14.10
C PHE A 253 -58.26 2.05 -13.55
N THR A 254 -58.76 0.96 -14.14
CA THR A 254 -59.86 0.18 -13.57
C THR A 254 -59.49 -0.29 -12.16
N TRP A 255 -58.31 -0.89 -12.00
CA TRP A 255 -57.82 -1.39 -10.71
C TRP A 255 -57.38 -0.29 -9.74
N MET A 256 -56.84 0.83 -10.23
CA MET A 256 -56.53 1.97 -9.37
C MET A 256 -57.78 2.59 -8.77
N ASN A 257 -58.83 2.79 -9.57
CA ASN A 257 -60.11 3.28 -9.09
C ASN A 257 -60.78 2.28 -8.13
N TYR A 258 -60.67 0.98 -8.41
CA TYR A 258 -61.12 -0.07 -7.49
C TYR A 258 -60.42 0.01 -6.12
N SER A 259 -59.10 0.20 -6.14
CA SER A 259 -58.27 0.35 -4.94
C SER A 259 -58.67 1.58 -4.11
N ASP A 260 -58.95 2.71 -4.76
CA ASP A 260 -59.43 3.93 -4.09
C ASP A 260 -60.79 3.70 -3.40
N LEU A 261 -61.71 2.93 -4.02
CA LEU A 261 -62.99 2.58 -3.41
C LEU A 261 -62.82 1.69 -2.16
N ILE A 262 -61.85 0.79 -2.15
CA ILE A 262 -61.56 -0.03 -0.96
C ILE A 262 -61.00 0.84 0.17
N ARG A 263 -60.06 1.74 -0.16
CA ARG A 263 -59.38 2.59 0.82
C ARG A 263 -60.33 3.58 1.48
N PHE A 264 -61.15 4.26 0.68
CA PHE A 264 -61.95 5.40 1.12
C PHE A 264 -63.44 5.10 1.29
N ALA A 265 -64.00 4.14 0.56
CA ALA A 265 -65.42 3.82 0.58
C ALA A 265 -65.75 2.47 1.26
N ASN A 266 -64.76 1.83 1.90
CA ASN A 266 -64.91 0.52 2.57
C ASN A 266 -65.60 -0.54 1.71
N ARG A 267 -65.32 -0.54 0.40
CA ARG A 267 -65.87 -1.54 -0.52
C ARG A 267 -65.37 -2.94 -0.16
N GLU A 268 -66.27 -3.92 -0.12
CA GLU A 268 -65.90 -5.32 0.03
C GLU A 268 -65.24 -5.87 -1.24
N SER A 269 -64.23 -6.73 -1.06
CA SER A 269 -63.46 -7.34 -2.13
C SER A 269 -63.38 -8.85 -1.98
N LYS A 270 -63.38 -9.58 -3.09
CA LYS A 270 -63.20 -11.03 -3.12
C LYS A 270 -61.72 -11.39 -3.26
N ALA A 271 -61.36 -12.60 -2.87
CA ALA A 271 -59.98 -13.10 -3.03
C ALA A 271 -59.50 -13.05 -4.49
N THR A 272 -60.40 -13.28 -5.45
CA THR A 272 -60.11 -13.15 -6.89
C THR A 272 -59.69 -11.73 -7.27
N ASP A 273 -60.32 -10.72 -6.70
CA ASP A 273 -60.04 -9.32 -7.02
C ASP A 273 -58.62 -8.92 -6.61
N HIS A 274 -58.09 -9.51 -5.54
CA HIS A 274 -56.71 -9.27 -5.09
C HIS A 274 -55.69 -9.84 -6.07
N VAL A 275 -55.96 -11.04 -6.57
CA VAL A 275 -55.12 -11.74 -7.56
C VAL A 275 -55.15 -11.00 -8.88
N ASP A 276 -56.35 -10.63 -9.35
CA ASP A 276 -56.53 -9.90 -10.61
C ASP A 276 -55.85 -8.52 -10.57
N ALA A 277 -55.93 -7.81 -9.44
CA ALA A 277 -55.22 -6.55 -9.26
C ALA A 277 -53.69 -6.70 -9.34
N MET A 278 -53.13 -7.77 -8.74
CA MET A 278 -51.69 -8.06 -8.83
C MET A 278 -51.27 -8.42 -10.25
N LEU A 279 -52.07 -9.23 -10.96
CA LEU A 279 -51.82 -9.60 -12.35
C LEU A 279 -51.90 -8.39 -13.27
N ALA A 280 -52.88 -7.51 -13.08
CA ALA A 280 -53.00 -6.25 -13.80
C ALA A 280 -51.76 -5.38 -13.58
N ALA A 281 -51.32 -5.22 -12.33
CA ALA A 281 -50.12 -4.45 -12.00
C ALA A 281 -48.85 -5.00 -12.66
N ARG A 282 -48.61 -6.32 -12.54
CA ARG A 282 -47.46 -6.98 -13.19
C ARG A 282 -47.51 -6.85 -14.70
N SER A 283 -48.68 -7.08 -15.29
CA SER A 283 -48.84 -7.02 -16.74
C SER A 283 -48.65 -5.60 -17.28
N PHE A 284 -49.11 -4.57 -16.56
CA PHE A 284 -48.85 -3.18 -16.91
C PHE A 284 -47.34 -2.86 -16.91
N VAL A 285 -46.61 -3.25 -15.85
CA VAL A 285 -45.16 -3.04 -15.76
C VAL A 285 -44.42 -3.74 -16.91
N LEU A 286 -44.75 -5.01 -17.18
CA LEU A 286 -44.10 -5.79 -18.23
C LEU A 286 -44.40 -5.26 -19.64
N SER A 287 -45.65 -4.88 -19.92
CA SER A 287 -46.05 -4.39 -21.24
C SER A 287 -45.54 -2.98 -21.54
N ASN A 288 -45.11 -2.21 -20.54
CA ASN A 288 -44.55 -0.87 -20.72
C ASN A 288 -43.04 -0.80 -20.39
N LYS A 289 -42.36 -1.95 -20.26
CA LYS A 289 -40.93 -1.98 -19.93
C LYS A 289 -40.08 -1.29 -21.01
N ASP A 290 -40.38 -1.52 -22.29
CA ASP A 290 -39.59 -1.02 -23.40
C ASP A 290 -39.85 0.48 -23.60
N ASN A 291 -41.13 0.91 -23.58
CA ASN A 291 -41.50 2.33 -23.58
C ASN A 291 -40.85 3.12 -22.43
N SER A 292 -40.74 2.52 -21.24
CA SER A 292 -40.04 3.16 -20.11
C SER A 292 -38.55 3.32 -20.39
N LEU A 293 -37.90 2.30 -20.96
CA LEU A 293 -36.48 2.38 -21.31
C LEU A 293 -36.24 3.38 -22.43
N ASP A 294 -37.09 3.39 -23.46
CA ASP A 294 -37.00 4.33 -24.57
C ASP A 294 -37.19 5.77 -24.09
N PHE A 295 -38.23 6.02 -23.29
CA PHE A 295 -38.44 7.32 -22.66
C PHE A 295 -37.23 7.77 -21.84
N LEU A 296 -36.69 6.89 -20.99
CA LEU A 296 -35.52 7.21 -20.18
C LEU A 296 -34.24 7.42 -20.99
N ASN A 297 -34.09 6.70 -22.11
CA ASN A 297 -32.96 6.85 -23.01
C ASN A 297 -33.05 8.17 -23.79
N GLU A 298 -34.23 8.53 -24.29
CA GLU A 298 -34.47 9.81 -24.98
C GLU A 298 -34.27 11.01 -24.06
N HIS A 299 -34.61 10.87 -22.78
CA HIS A 299 -34.47 11.92 -21.77
C HIS A 299 -33.21 11.73 -20.91
N LYS A 300 -32.27 10.91 -21.37
CA LYS A 300 -30.99 10.69 -20.70
C LYS A 300 -30.10 11.90 -20.95
N LEU A 301 -29.93 12.75 -19.95
CA LEU A 301 -28.88 13.77 -19.96
C LEU A 301 -27.52 13.08 -19.80
N ASP A 302 -26.91 12.74 -20.93
CA ASP A 302 -25.53 12.27 -21.00
C ASP A 302 -24.54 13.44 -21.09
N TYR A 303 -23.24 13.16 -21.04
CA TYR A 303 -22.22 14.22 -21.07
C TYR A 303 -22.21 15.00 -22.38
N ARG A 304 -22.66 14.41 -23.51
CA ARG A 304 -22.74 15.10 -24.81
C ARG A 304 -23.86 16.12 -24.89
N HIS A 305 -24.95 15.89 -24.17
CA HIS A 305 -26.07 16.82 -24.10
C HIS A 305 -25.84 17.93 -23.07
N VAL A 306 -25.06 17.63 -22.02
CA VAL A 306 -24.85 18.54 -20.89
C VAL A 306 -23.63 19.45 -21.07
N LEU A 307 -22.57 18.94 -21.70
CA LEU A 307 -21.32 19.66 -21.90
C LEU A 307 -21.11 20.00 -23.37
N ASP A 308 -20.19 20.92 -23.66
CA ASP A 308 -19.74 21.13 -25.03
C ASP A 308 -19.02 19.89 -25.56
N ARG A 309 -18.93 19.79 -26.89
CA ARG A 309 -18.38 18.61 -27.56
C ARG A 309 -16.95 18.28 -27.10
N GLU A 310 -16.11 19.30 -26.90
CA GLU A 310 -14.71 19.09 -26.47
C GLU A 310 -14.63 18.63 -25.01
N ALA A 311 -15.47 19.18 -24.12
CA ALA A 311 -15.59 18.70 -22.73
C ALA A 311 -16.16 17.29 -22.62
N ALA A 312 -17.19 16.95 -23.40
CA ALA A 312 -17.80 15.63 -23.38
C ALA A 312 -16.82 14.53 -23.85
N GLU A 313 -16.05 14.78 -24.92
CA GLU A 313 -15.11 13.80 -25.49
C GLU A 313 -13.93 13.46 -24.56
N GLN A 314 -13.68 14.28 -23.53
CA GLN A 314 -12.69 14.04 -22.48
C GLN A 314 -13.07 12.88 -21.54
N PHE A 315 -14.35 12.49 -21.49
CA PHE A 315 -14.82 11.32 -20.74
C PHE A 315 -14.60 10.01 -21.50
N GLU A 316 -14.32 8.94 -20.76
CA GLU A 316 -14.19 7.57 -21.33
C GLU A 316 -15.52 7.13 -21.95
N PHE A 317 -16.63 7.45 -21.29
CA PHE A 317 -17.99 7.10 -21.69
C PHE A 317 -18.87 8.35 -21.80
N PRO A 318 -18.77 9.11 -22.90
CA PRO A 318 -19.51 10.36 -23.07
C PRO A 318 -21.04 10.15 -23.16
N ASP A 319 -21.49 8.97 -23.59
CA ASP A 319 -22.90 8.57 -23.69
C ASP A 319 -23.49 8.03 -22.38
N MET A 320 -22.70 8.05 -21.31
CA MET A 320 -23.16 7.64 -19.98
C MET A 320 -24.01 8.74 -19.36
N LYS A 321 -25.02 8.36 -18.57
CA LYS A 321 -25.89 9.31 -17.88
C LYS A 321 -24.99 10.14 -16.95
N VAL A 322 -25.14 11.46 -16.95
CA VAL A 322 -24.48 12.29 -15.95
C VAL A 322 -25.13 12.01 -14.58
N PRO A 323 -24.35 11.71 -13.54
CA PRO A 323 -24.86 11.57 -12.17
C PRO A 323 -25.66 12.80 -11.73
N ASP A 324 -26.74 12.58 -10.99
CA ASP A 324 -27.69 13.64 -10.63
C ASP A 324 -27.02 14.71 -9.75
N GLU A 325 -26.03 14.37 -8.93
CA GLU A 325 -25.23 15.31 -8.13
C GLU A 325 -24.40 16.27 -8.99
N LEU A 326 -23.87 15.78 -10.12
CA LEU A 326 -23.11 16.61 -11.06
C LEU A 326 -24.05 17.51 -11.86
N LEU A 327 -25.25 17.02 -12.23
CA LEU A 327 -26.28 17.83 -12.88
C LEU A 327 -26.75 18.99 -11.98
N GLN A 328 -26.93 18.76 -10.68
CA GLN A 328 -27.32 19.83 -9.74
C GLN A 328 -26.26 20.93 -9.58
N LEU A 329 -24.99 20.59 -9.75
CA LEU A 329 -23.86 21.52 -9.69
C LEU A 329 -23.51 22.13 -11.05
N LEU A 330 -24.26 21.78 -12.09
CA LEU A 330 -24.06 22.35 -13.40
C LEU A 330 -24.47 23.82 -13.38
N THR A 331 -23.56 24.69 -13.80
CA THR A 331 -23.81 26.13 -13.94
C THR A 331 -23.33 26.60 -15.30
N ASP A 332 -23.99 27.61 -15.86
CA ASP A 332 -23.59 28.29 -17.12
C ASP A 332 -22.27 29.09 -17.00
N GLY A 333 -21.48 28.85 -15.95
CA GLY A 333 -20.21 29.51 -15.67
C GLY A 333 -19.05 28.98 -16.51
N PRO A 334 -17.86 29.61 -16.39
CA PRO A 334 -16.70 29.24 -17.19
C PRO A 334 -16.15 27.85 -16.84
N TYR A 335 -15.59 27.18 -17.84
CA TYR A 335 -14.80 25.97 -17.64
C TYR A 335 -13.47 26.31 -16.96
N THR A 336 -13.06 25.48 -16.02
CA THR A 336 -11.75 25.56 -15.35
C THR A 336 -10.93 24.32 -15.65
N GLN A 337 -9.60 24.50 -15.63
CA GLN A 337 -8.67 23.43 -15.91
C GLN A 337 -8.44 22.57 -14.65
N LEU A 338 -8.90 21.32 -14.69
CA LEU A 338 -8.63 20.30 -13.68
C LEU A 338 -7.43 19.46 -14.09
N THR A 339 -6.42 19.36 -13.23
CA THR A 339 -5.27 18.47 -13.46
C THR A 339 -5.38 17.21 -12.62
N LEU A 340 -5.42 16.05 -13.27
CA LEU A 340 -5.41 14.73 -12.62
C LEU A 340 -4.04 14.08 -12.76
N PHE A 341 -3.64 13.32 -11.74
CA PHE A 341 -2.34 12.67 -11.68
C PHE A 341 -2.49 11.15 -11.67
N ALA A 342 -1.78 10.46 -12.56
CA ALA A 342 -1.72 8.98 -12.61
C ALA A 342 -0.57 8.41 -11.77
N GLY A 343 0.22 9.28 -11.13
CA GLY A 343 1.40 8.95 -10.32
C GLY A 343 2.09 10.22 -9.82
N LEU A 344 3.39 10.12 -9.53
CA LEU A 344 4.18 11.23 -8.97
C LEU A 344 4.41 12.39 -9.96
N SER A 345 4.59 12.08 -11.25
CA SER A 345 4.96 13.05 -12.29
C SER A 345 4.07 13.04 -13.54
N SER A 346 3.26 12.00 -13.73
CA SER A 346 2.31 11.93 -14.85
C SER A 346 1.04 12.69 -14.51
N ALA A 347 0.73 13.71 -15.30
CA ALA A 347 -0.42 14.58 -15.12
C ALA A 347 -1.12 14.83 -16.45
N LYS A 348 -2.46 14.88 -16.40
CA LYS A 348 -3.29 15.27 -17.54
C LYS A 348 -4.28 16.33 -17.12
N SER A 349 -4.50 17.30 -18.01
CA SER A 349 -5.40 18.42 -17.75
C SER A 349 -6.69 18.25 -18.54
N PHE A 350 -7.78 18.66 -17.92
CA PHE A 350 -9.13 18.57 -18.44
C PHE A 350 -9.86 19.89 -18.23
N GLN A 351 -10.79 20.22 -19.11
CA GLN A 351 -11.68 21.37 -18.94
C GLN A 351 -13.03 20.88 -18.43
N LEU A 352 -13.41 21.31 -17.23
CA LEU A 352 -14.67 20.94 -16.59
C LEU A 352 -15.35 22.17 -15.97
N PRO A 353 -16.67 22.13 -15.74
CA PRO A 353 -17.39 23.18 -15.03
C PRO A 353 -16.73 23.47 -13.67
N GLU A 354 -16.64 24.74 -13.28
CA GLU A 354 -15.94 25.16 -12.06
C GLU A 354 -16.45 24.46 -10.80
N GLN A 355 -17.76 24.28 -10.66
CA GLN A 355 -18.33 23.61 -9.49
C GLN A 355 -17.91 22.13 -9.40
N TRP A 356 -17.74 21.47 -10.55
CA TRP A 356 -17.28 20.08 -10.60
C TRP A 356 -15.82 19.99 -10.17
N CYS A 357 -14.98 20.93 -10.62
CA CYS A 357 -13.59 21.05 -10.16
C CYS A 357 -13.53 21.27 -8.64
N ARG A 358 -14.38 22.15 -8.09
CA ARG A 358 -14.46 22.40 -6.65
C ARG A 358 -14.90 21.16 -5.87
N LEU A 359 -15.92 20.44 -6.36
CA LEU A 359 -16.37 19.17 -5.76
C LEU A 359 -15.23 18.15 -5.74
N HIS A 360 -14.49 18.05 -6.84
CA HIS A 360 -13.33 17.18 -6.92
C HIS A 360 -12.28 17.54 -5.86
N ILE A 361 -11.88 18.81 -5.77
CA ILE A 361 -10.88 19.29 -4.80
C ILE A 361 -11.35 19.05 -3.36
N LYS A 362 -12.64 19.27 -3.05
CA LYS A 362 -13.22 19.00 -1.73
C LYS A 362 -13.07 17.53 -1.34
N ASN A 363 -13.27 16.63 -2.30
CA ASN A 363 -13.27 15.18 -2.08
C ASN A 363 -11.90 14.54 -2.38
N GLN A 364 -10.87 15.35 -2.65
CA GLN A 364 -9.48 14.88 -2.69
C GLN A 364 -8.98 14.62 -1.26
N GLY A 365 -8.27 13.50 -1.06
CA GLY A 365 -7.60 13.23 0.20
C GLY A 365 -6.49 14.25 0.49
N GLN A 366 -6.14 14.45 1.76
CA GLN A 366 -5.17 15.48 2.18
C GLN A 366 -3.81 15.34 1.49
N ILE A 367 -3.35 14.11 1.27
CA ILE A 367 -2.09 13.81 0.56
C ILE A 367 -2.14 14.34 -0.88
N MET A 368 -3.26 14.13 -1.57
CA MET A 368 -3.43 14.54 -2.95
C MET A 368 -3.54 16.06 -3.06
N GLY A 369 -4.28 16.70 -2.15
CA GLY A 369 -4.35 18.16 -2.10
C GLY A 369 -2.97 18.81 -1.89
N TRP A 370 -2.14 18.26 -1.00
CA TRP A 370 -0.78 18.74 -0.80
C TRP A 370 0.09 18.55 -2.05
N HIS A 371 0.07 17.36 -2.66
CA HIS A 371 0.84 17.08 -3.88
C HIS A 371 0.42 17.96 -5.06
N ALA A 372 -0.89 18.11 -5.29
CA ALA A 372 -1.42 18.97 -6.35
C ALA A 372 -1.00 20.44 -6.14
N ASN A 373 -1.11 20.95 -4.91
CA ASN A 373 -0.68 22.32 -4.58
C ASN A 373 0.83 22.51 -4.75
N LEU A 374 1.65 21.52 -4.35
CA LEU A 374 3.09 21.53 -4.55
C LEU A 374 3.45 21.60 -6.04
N MET A 375 2.81 20.76 -6.87
CA MET A 375 3.04 20.69 -8.31
C MET A 375 2.53 21.93 -9.04
N GLN A 376 1.38 22.49 -8.63
CA GLN A 376 0.84 23.72 -9.22
C GLN A 376 1.64 24.97 -8.82
N SER A 377 2.17 25.04 -7.59
CA SER A 377 3.04 26.14 -7.14
C SER A 377 4.40 26.20 -7.85
N TYR A 378 4.74 25.19 -8.66
CA TYR A 378 6.03 25.06 -9.33
C TYR A 378 6.15 25.82 -10.66
N LYS A 379 5.12 26.54 -11.11
CA LYS A 379 5.21 27.36 -12.34
C LYS A 379 6.17 28.56 -12.16
N GLY A 380 7.49 28.33 -12.24
CA GLY A 380 8.55 29.36 -12.22
C GLY A 380 9.85 28.96 -11.50
N TRP A 381 10.95 29.71 -11.69
CA TRP A 381 12.29 29.39 -11.13
C TRP A 381 12.31 29.29 -9.59
N LYS A 382 11.47 30.06 -8.88
CA LYS A 382 11.33 29.97 -7.42
C LYS A 382 10.79 28.60 -6.96
N GLY A 383 9.91 27.98 -7.77
CA GLY A 383 9.43 26.61 -7.54
C GLY A 383 10.53 25.58 -7.70
N ILE A 384 11.38 25.73 -8.72
CA ILE A 384 12.57 24.88 -8.97
C ILE A 384 13.49 24.85 -7.76
N LEU A 385 13.75 26.02 -7.18
CA LEU A 385 14.63 26.16 -6.03
C LEU A 385 14.02 25.54 -4.76
N LEU A 386 12.71 25.70 -4.56
CA LEU A 386 11.97 25.09 -3.44
C LEU A 386 11.93 23.57 -3.55
N LEU A 387 11.73 23.01 -4.75
CA LEU A 387 11.71 21.57 -4.97
C LEU A 387 13.10 20.95 -4.83
N LEU A 388 14.16 21.66 -5.25
CA LEU A 388 15.56 21.28 -4.98
C LEU A 388 15.87 21.26 -3.47
N LEU A 389 15.35 22.24 -2.72
CA LEU A 389 15.51 22.31 -1.27
C LEU A 389 14.74 21.21 -0.54
N LEU A 390 13.56 20.83 -1.04
CA LEU A 390 12.74 19.74 -0.49
C LEU A 390 13.12 18.36 -1.04
N LEU A 391 13.98 18.28 -2.05
CA LEU A 391 14.39 17.02 -2.70
C LEU A 391 14.84 15.93 -1.70
N PRO A 392 15.68 16.19 -0.68
CA PRO A 392 16.06 15.15 0.28
C PRO A 392 14.88 14.67 1.14
N LEU A 393 13.94 15.57 1.47
CA LEU A 393 12.73 15.23 2.21
C LEU A 393 11.78 14.36 1.35
N ILE A 394 11.57 14.76 0.09
CA ILE A 394 10.74 14.05 -0.89
C ILE A 394 11.35 12.66 -1.17
N ALA A 395 12.67 12.57 -1.37
CA ALA A 395 13.39 11.32 -1.63
C ALA A 395 13.26 10.32 -0.47
N ALA A 396 13.24 10.79 0.78
CA ALA A 396 12.98 9.93 1.95
C ALA A 396 11.52 9.43 2.01
N PHE A 397 10.57 10.21 1.47
CA PHE A 397 9.14 9.93 1.56
C PHE A 397 8.60 9.08 0.40
N ILE A 398 9.20 9.16 -0.80
CA ILE A 398 8.81 8.38 -1.99
C ILE A 398 8.75 6.85 -1.73
N PRO A 399 9.80 6.19 -1.19
CA PRO A 399 9.76 4.74 -0.96
C PRO A 399 8.64 4.36 0.02
N PHE A 400 8.34 5.24 0.97
CA PHE A 400 7.26 5.02 1.92
C PHE A 400 5.87 5.16 1.27
N LEU A 401 5.64 6.17 0.42
CA LEU A 401 4.39 6.30 -0.35
C LEU A 401 4.18 5.11 -1.31
N LEU A 402 5.26 4.57 -1.90
CA LEU A 402 5.22 3.35 -2.70
C LEU A 402 4.78 2.13 -1.87
N ILE A 403 5.29 1.98 -0.64
CA ILE A 403 4.88 0.91 0.27
C ILE A 403 3.40 1.06 0.64
N ILE A 404 2.90 2.26 0.95
CA ILE A 404 1.45 2.44 1.21
C ILE A 404 0.63 2.09 -0.03
N SER A 405 1.06 2.51 -1.21
CA SER A 405 0.37 2.22 -2.48
C SER A 405 0.25 0.71 -2.70
N LEU A 406 1.32 -0.04 -2.43
CA LEU A 406 1.35 -1.49 -2.46
C LEU A 406 0.43 -2.14 -1.41
N ILE A 407 0.45 -1.66 -0.17
CA ILE A 407 -0.37 -2.19 0.93
C ILE A 407 -1.87 -1.96 0.66
N LYS A 408 -2.24 -0.76 0.22
CA LYS A 408 -3.64 -0.42 -0.08
C LYS A 408 -4.11 -0.95 -1.44
N LYS A 409 -3.19 -1.39 -2.31
CA LYS A 409 -3.44 -1.73 -3.73
C LYS A 409 -4.18 -0.62 -4.47
N GLU A 410 -3.88 0.64 -4.13
CA GLU A 410 -4.52 1.82 -4.70
C GLU A 410 -3.48 2.85 -5.12
N ASN A 411 -3.76 3.58 -6.21
CA ASN A 411 -3.00 4.77 -6.54
C ASN A 411 -3.41 5.91 -5.60
N ILE A 412 -2.56 6.22 -4.63
CA ILE A 412 -2.77 7.30 -3.64
C ILE A 412 -2.92 8.68 -4.32
N PHE A 413 -2.31 8.84 -5.50
CA PHE A 413 -2.32 10.08 -6.29
C PHE A 413 -3.49 10.21 -7.27
N SER A 414 -4.36 9.19 -7.38
CA SER A 414 -5.57 9.23 -8.21
C SER A 414 -6.82 9.22 -7.33
N ARG A 415 -6.93 10.22 -6.45
CA ARG A 415 -8.05 10.38 -5.50
C ARG A 415 -8.87 11.62 -5.83
N GLY A 416 -10.19 11.52 -5.67
CA GLY A 416 -11.18 12.57 -5.91
C GLY A 416 -12.41 11.96 -6.60
N VAL A 417 -13.37 12.80 -7.00
CA VAL A 417 -14.57 12.37 -7.75
C VAL A 417 -14.26 11.99 -9.20
N PHE A 418 -13.16 12.52 -9.76
CA PHE A 418 -12.73 12.22 -11.13
C PHE A 418 -11.44 11.42 -11.10
N VAL A 419 -11.36 10.37 -11.90
CA VAL A 419 -10.22 9.46 -11.96
C VAL A 419 -9.81 9.26 -13.41
N LEU A 420 -8.51 9.00 -13.64
CA LEU A 420 -7.98 8.68 -14.95
C LEU A 420 -8.25 7.21 -15.32
N SER A 421 -8.80 6.99 -16.51
CA SER A 421 -8.87 5.68 -17.14
C SER A 421 -7.48 5.20 -17.60
N LYS A 422 -7.37 3.94 -18.04
CA LYS A 422 -6.16 3.41 -18.68
C LYS A 422 -5.83 4.09 -20.02
N SER A 423 -6.84 4.72 -20.63
CA SER A 423 -6.80 5.48 -21.89
C SER A 423 -6.57 6.98 -21.66
N ASP A 424 -6.23 7.37 -20.42
CA ASP A 424 -6.06 8.74 -19.99
C ASP A 424 -7.30 9.63 -20.21
N LYS A 425 -8.51 9.08 -20.11
CA LYS A 425 -9.76 9.86 -20.13
C LYS A 425 -10.40 9.95 -18.75
N LEU A 426 -11.37 10.85 -18.60
CA LEU A 426 -12.11 11.04 -17.37
C LEU A 426 -13.09 9.92 -17.10
N ILE A 427 -13.08 9.45 -15.86
CA ILE A 427 -14.07 8.56 -15.27
C ILE A 427 -14.57 9.21 -13.98
N VAL A 428 -15.86 9.09 -13.69
CA VAL A 428 -16.45 9.52 -12.43
C VAL A 428 -16.46 8.36 -11.43
N ASP A 429 -15.91 8.58 -10.24
CA ASP A 429 -15.96 7.66 -9.10
C ASP A 429 -17.24 7.94 -8.30
N GLU A 430 -18.32 7.25 -8.67
CA GLU A 430 -19.64 7.44 -8.05
C GLU A 430 -19.66 7.15 -6.54
N THR A 431 -18.72 6.35 -6.03
CA THR A 431 -18.66 6.05 -4.59
C THR A 431 -18.35 7.27 -3.72
N LYS A 432 -17.86 8.35 -4.35
CA LYS A 432 -17.51 9.61 -3.72
C LYS A 432 -18.47 10.75 -4.05
N LEU A 433 -19.50 10.49 -4.85
CA LEU A 433 -20.63 11.40 -5.01
C LEU A 433 -21.50 11.28 -3.75
N GLY A 434 -21.85 12.41 -3.13
CA GLY A 434 -22.69 12.44 -1.92
C GLY A 434 -21.98 12.28 -0.56
N GLN A 435 -20.65 12.14 -0.53
CA GLN A 435 -19.81 12.32 0.67
C GLN A 435 -19.37 13.79 0.78
#